data_AF-A0A942Q6B5-F1
#
_entry.id   AF-A0A942Q6B5-F1
#
_cell.length_a   1.000
_cell.length_b   1.000
_cell.length_c   1.000
_cell.angle_alpha   90.00
_cell.angle_beta   90.00
_cell.angle_gamma   90.00
#
_symmetry.space_group_name_H-M   'P 1'
#
loop_
_entity.id
_entity.type
_entity.pdbx_description
1 polymer ?
#
loop_
_entity_poly.entity_id
_entity_poly.type
_entity_poly.pdbx_seq_one_letter_code
_entity_poly.pdbx_strand_id
1 'polypeptide(L)'
;MAAKDVVFGGEARARMVEGVNILANAVKVTLGPKGRNVVLERSFGAPTVTKDGVSVAKEIELKDKLQNMGAQMVKEVASKTSDNAGDGTTTATVLAQAIVREGMKYVAAGMNPMDLKRGIDRAVTALVEELKRSSKPTTTSKEVAQVGAISANADASIGDIIAKAMDKVGKEGVITVEDGKSLDNELDIVEGMQFDRGYLSPYFINNPEKQAALLDNPFVLLFDKKISNIRDLLPTLEAVAKAGRPLLIVAEDVEGEALATLVVNTIRGILKVVAVKAPGFGDRRKAMLEDIAILTGGKV
;
A
#
# COMPACT_ATOMS: atom_id res chain seq x y z
N MET A 1 -19.10 24.58 14.03
CA MET A 1 -18.58 24.17 12.71
C MET A 1 -17.87 25.37 12.09
N ALA A 2 -16.71 25.18 11.46
CA ALA A 2 -16.06 26.27 10.73
C ALA A 2 -16.91 26.67 9.50
N ALA A 3 -16.97 27.97 9.19
CA ALA A 3 -17.62 28.47 8.00
C ALA A 3 -17.04 27.83 6.72
N LYS A 4 -17.89 27.61 5.71
CA LYS A 4 -17.53 26.97 4.44
C LYS A 4 -17.54 27.99 3.32
N ASP A 5 -16.49 27.98 2.52
CA ASP A 5 -16.44 28.70 1.26
C ASP A 5 -17.01 27.80 0.15
N VAL A 6 -17.85 28.37 -0.72
CA VAL A 6 -18.60 27.63 -1.74
C VAL A 6 -18.48 28.34 -3.08
N VAL A 7 -17.85 27.67 -4.04
CA VAL A 7 -17.63 28.18 -5.41
C VAL A 7 -18.33 27.26 -6.41
N PHE A 8 -18.94 27.84 -7.43
CA PHE A 8 -19.76 27.12 -8.41
C PHE A 8 -19.22 27.27 -9.83
N GLY A 9 -19.68 26.36 -10.71
CA GLY A 9 -19.54 26.53 -12.16
C GLY A 9 -18.11 26.42 -12.68
N GLY A 10 -17.79 27.25 -13.67
CA GLY A 10 -16.53 27.19 -14.42
C GLY A 10 -15.31 27.55 -13.58
N GLU A 11 -15.44 28.50 -12.64
CA GLU A 11 -14.34 28.95 -11.78
C GLU A 11 -13.84 27.81 -10.87
N ALA A 12 -14.77 27.10 -10.21
CA ALA A 12 -14.44 25.95 -9.39
C ALA A 12 -13.71 24.87 -10.21
N ARG A 13 -14.21 24.57 -11.42
CA ARG A 13 -13.60 23.58 -12.32
C ARG A 13 -12.19 23.99 -12.76
N ALA A 14 -11.99 25.25 -13.15
CA ALA A 14 -10.69 25.76 -13.57
C ALA A 14 -9.64 25.60 -12.45
N ARG A 15 -9.99 25.97 -11.21
CA ARG A 15 -9.10 25.81 -10.05
C ARG A 15 -8.81 24.34 -9.73
N MET A 16 -9.82 23.46 -9.82
CA MET A 16 -9.58 22.02 -9.64
C MET A 16 -8.66 21.44 -10.72
N VAL A 17 -8.87 21.83 -11.99
CA VAL A 17 -8.02 21.39 -13.11
C VAL A 17 -6.58 21.86 -12.94
N GLU A 18 -6.37 23.07 -12.42
CA GLU A 18 -5.03 23.56 -12.11
C GLU A 18 -4.34 22.68 -11.06
N GLY A 19 -5.04 22.30 -10.00
CA GLY A 19 -4.53 21.36 -9.01
C GLY A 19 -4.18 19.98 -9.59
N VAL A 20 -5.05 19.44 -10.46
CA VAL A 20 -4.79 18.21 -11.22
C VAL A 20 -3.52 18.34 -12.06
N ASN A 21 -3.35 19.48 -12.75
CA ASN A 21 -2.20 19.72 -13.60
C ASN A 21 -0.90 19.82 -12.81
N ILE A 22 -0.90 20.52 -11.66
CA ILE A 22 0.28 20.62 -10.81
C ILE A 22 0.75 19.24 -10.39
N LEU A 23 -0.15 18.41 -9.86
CA LEU A 23 0.18 17.05 -9.44
C LEU A 23 0.66 16.19 -10.61
N ALA A 24 -0.11 16.16 -11.71
CA ALA A 24 0.22 15.31 -12.85
C ALA A 24 1.51 15.75 -13.56
N ASN A 25 1.80 17.05 -13.62
CA ASN A 25 3.03 17.56 -14.23
C ASN A 25 4.27 17.18 -13.41
N ALA A 26 4.15 17.13 -12.08
CA ALA A 26 5.23 16.68 -11.20
C ALA A 26 5.43 15.15 -11.27
N VAL A 27 4.36 14.38 -11.39
CA VAL A 27 4.43 12.90 -11.44
C VAL A 27 4.88 12.41 -12.83
N LYS A 28 4.36 12.97 -13.92
CA LYS A 28 4.59 12.43 -15.28
C LYS A 28 6.04 12.48 -15.76
N VAL A 29 6.90 13.30 -15.15
CA VAL A 29 8.32 13.36 -15.53
C VAL A 29 9.07 12.10 -15.14
N THR A 30 8.53 11.28 -14.23
CA THR A 30 9.11 10.01 -13.81
C THR A 30 8.75 8.84 -14.73
N LEU A 31 7.87 9.05 -15.72
CA LEU A 31 7.33 7.98 -16.56
C LEU A 31 8.39 7.34 -17.47
N GLY A 32 8.49 6.01 -17.39
CA GLY A 32 9.25 5.17 -18.31
C GLY A 32 10.77 5.18 -18.08
N PRO A 33 11.55 4.50 -18.96
CA PRO A 33 12.99 4.31 -18.75
C PRO A 33 13.81 5.61 -18.83
N LYS A 34 13.26 6.63 -19.49
CA LYS A 34 13.84 7.99 -19.55
C LYS A 34 13.22 8.94 -18.51
N GLY A 35 12.53 8.38 -17.51
CA GLY A 35 12.01 9.11 -16.37
C GLY A 35 13.12 9.87 -15.66
N ARG A 36 12.83 11.14 -15.34
CA ARG A 36 13.73 12.03 -14.61
C ARG A 36 13.51 11.88 -13.11
N ASN A 37 14.56 12.19 -12.35
CA ASN A 37 14.48 12.24 -10.90
C ASN A 37 13.65 13.45 -10.46
N VAL A 38 12.83 13.22 -9.44
CA VAL A 38 12.16 14.27 -8.68
C VAL A 38 12.83 14.34 -7.30
N VAL A 39 13.12 15.56 -6.85
CA VAL A 39 13.74 15.81 -5.56
C VAL A 39 12.66 16.27 -4.59
N LEU A 40 12.52 15.57 -3.48
CA LEU A 40 11.53 15.82 -2.44
C LEU A 40 12.25 16.33 -1.19
N GLU A 41 11.82 17.48 -0.68
CA GLU A 41 12.35 18.05 0.56
C GLU A 41 11.99 17.16 1.75
N ARG A 42 12.93 17.02 2.69
CA ARG A 42 12.69 16.41 4.01
C ARG A 42 12.91 17.48 5.06
N SER A 43 12.09 17.50 6.11
CA SER A 43 12.24 18.46 7.22
C SER A 43 13.58 18.32 7.95
N PHE A 44 14.21 17.15 7.88
CA PHE A 44 15.52 16.87 8.45
C PHE A 44 16.32 15.96 7.51
N GLY A 45 17.63 16.20 7.41
CA GLY A 45 18.56 15.40 6.61
C GLY A 45 18.60 15.78 5.13
N ALA A 46 19.10 14.86 4.31
CA ALA A 46 19.21 15.04 2.87
C ALA A 46 17.83 14.85 2.18
N PRO A 47 17.58 15.52 1.04
CA PRO A 47 16.35 15.35 0.28
C PRO A 47 16.24 13.93 -0.31
N THR A 48 15.00 13.45 -0.48
CA THR A 48 14.75 12.18 -1.19
C THR A 48 14.86 12.42 -2.69
N VAL A 49 15.62 11.60 -3.40
CA VAL A 49 15.63 11.59 -4.86
C VAL A 49 14.89 10.34 -5.32
N THR A 50 13.81 10.50 -6.07
CA THR A 50 12.97 9.36 -6.49
C THR A 50 12.51 9.46 -7.94
N LYS A 51 12.28 8.29 -8.55
CA LYS A 51 11.55 8.11 -9.81
C LYS A 51 10.19 7.44 -9.60
N ASP A 52 9.80 7.19 -8.36
CA ASP A 52 8.49 6.61 -8.05
C ASP A 52 7.40 7.68 -8.07
N GLY A 53 6.42 7.52 -8.97
CA GLY A 53 5.28 8.41 -9.09
C GLY A 53 4.38 8.42 -7.86
N VAL A 54 4.30 7.33 -7.09
CA VAL A 54 3.50 7.26 -5.86
C VAL A 54 4.10 8.13 -4.78
N SER A 55 5.42 8.00 -4.56
CA SER A 55 6.17 8.84 -3.64
C SER A 55 6.01 10.33 -3.98
N VAL A 56 6.14 10.69 -5.27
CA VAL A 56 5.95 12.08 -5.70
C VAL A 56 4.51 12.56 -5.46
N ALA A 57 3.50 11.75 -5.81
CA ALA A 57 2.10 12.11 -5.60
C ALA A 57 1.74 12.26 -4.11
N LYS A 58 2.40 11.49 -3.22
CA LYS A 58 2.16 11.54 -1.78
C LYS A 58 2.56 12.88 -1.17
N GLU A 59 3.67 13.47 -1.61
CA GLU A 59 4.19 14.74 -1.07
C GLU A 59 3.48 15.99 -1.61
N ILE A 60 2.60 15.86 -2.60
CA ILE A 60 1.93 17.02 -3.19
C ILE A 60 0.69 17.40 -2.37
N GLU A 61 0.82 18.51 -1.65
CA GLU A 61 -0.28 19.21 -1.01
C GLU A 61 -0.26 20.69 -1.39
N LEU A 62 -1.39 21.21 -1.84
CA LEU A 62 -1.49 22.58 -2.34
C LEU A 62 -2.11 23.52 -1.30
N LYS A 63 -1.56 24.73 -1.19
CA LYS A 63 -2.06 25.76 -0.27
C LYS A 63 -3.49 26.20 -0.60
N ASP A 64 -3.81 26.27 -1.89
CA ASP A 64 -5.15 26.60 -2.34
C ASP A 64 -6.09 25.41 -2.17
N LYS A 65 -7.17 25.57 -1.40
CA LYS A 65 -8.06 24.45 -1.05
C LYS A 65 -8.73 23.82 -2.28
N LEU A 66 -9.15 24.61 -3.26
CA LEU A 66 -9.83 24.08 -4.45
C LEU A 66 -8.84 23.36 -5.39
N GLN A 67 -7.64 23.91 -5.57
CA GLN A 67 -6.58 23.20 -6.27
C GLN A 67 -6.20 21.91 -5.53
N ASN A 68 -6.05 21.97 -4.20
CA ASN A 68 -5.70 20.80 -3.40
C ASN A 68 -6.76 19.70 -3.54
N MET A 69 -8.05 20.04 -3.53
CA MET A 69 -9.11 19.06 -3.81
C MET A 69 -8.91 18.36 -5.16
N GLY A 70 -8.58 19.12 -6.21
CA GLY A 70 -8.19 18.59 -7.52
C GLY A 70 -7.03 17.60 -7.46
N ALA A 71 -5.95 17.99 -6.77
CA ALA A 71 -4.76 17.16 -6.59
C ALA A 71 -5.08 15.88 -5.80
N GLN A 72 -5.77 15.98 -4.65
CA GLN A 72 -6.11 14.83 -3.81
C GLN A 72 -6.99 13.81 -4.55
N MET A 73 -7.93 14.27 -5.40
CA MET A 73 -8.74 13.36 -6.22
C MET A 73 -7.89 12.50 -7.17
N VAL A 74 -6.86 13.07 -7.80
CA VAL A 74 -5.98 12.32 -8.72
C VAL A 74 -4.96 11.48 -7.95
N LYS A 75 -4.52 11.94 -6.78
CA LYS A 75 -3.70 11.14 -5.85
C LYS A 75 -4.43 9.87 -5.43
N GLU A 76 -5.74 9.94 -5.19
CA GLU A 76 -6.55 8.76 -4.87
C GLU A 76 -6.61 7.76 -6.04
N VAL A 77 -6.70 8.24 -7.29
CA VAL A 77 -6.62 7.39 -8.48
C VAL A 77 -5.28 6.66 -8.56
N ALA A 78 -4.17 7.37 -8.30
CA ALA A 78 -2.84 6.77 -8.29
C ALA A 78 -2.69 5.73 -7.16
N SER A 79 -3.13 6.06 -5.94
CA SER A 79 -3.07 5.15 -4.79
C SER A 79 -3.86 3.87 -5.04
N LYS A 80 -5.12 3.97 -5.47
CA LYS A 80 -5.96 2.80 -5.76
C LYS A 80 -5.39 1.93 -6.89
N THR A 81 -4.67 2.52 -7.84
CA THR A 81 -3.99 1.75 -8.89
C THR A 81 -2.84 0.93 -8.28
N SER A 82 -2.05 1.55 -7.40
CA SER A 82 -0.99 0.86 -6.65
C SER A 82 -1.55 -0.27 -5.78
N ASP A 83 -2.64 -0.01 -5.05
CA ASP A 83 -3.22 -0.97 -4.12
C ASP A 83 -3.77 -2.21 -4.84
N ASN A 84 -4.33 -2.02 -6.05
CA ASN A 84 -4.93 -3.12 -6.81
C ASN A 84 -3.93 -3.87 -7.70
N ALA A 85 -2.92 -3.18 -8.25
CA ALA A 85 -2.04 -3.73 -9.28
C ALA A 85 -0.54 -3.69 -8.95
N GLY A 86 -0.12 -2.95 -7.93
CA GLY A 86 1.29 -2.82 -7.53
C GLY A 86 2.17 -1.93 -8.43
N ASP A 87 1.68 -1.52 -9.60
CA ASP A 87 2.39 -0.67 -10.57
C ASP A 87 1.37 0.16 -11.40
N GLY A 88 1.85 1.06 -12.25
CA GLY A 88 1.04 1.82 -13.21
C GLY A 88 0.47 3.13 -12.68
N THR A 89 0.89 3.58 -11.51
CA THR A 89 0.40 4.80 -10.86
C THR A 89 0.65 6.05 -11.69
N THR A 90 1.87 6.22 -12.22
CA THR A 90 2.23 7.32 -13.11
C THR A 90 1.38 7.30 -14.39
N THR A 91 1.16 6.12 -14.97
CA THR A 91 0.29 5.94 -16.15
C THR A 91 -1.14 6.35 -15.86
N ALA A 92 -1.70 5.93 -14.72
CA ALA A 92 -3.03 6.29 -14.28
C ALA A 92 -3.17 7.82 -14.09
N THR A 93 -2.18 8.47 -13.48
CA THR A 93 -2.15 9.93 -13.31
C THR A 93 -2.14 10.67 -14.65
N VAL A 94 -1.34 10.22 -15.62
CA VAL A 94 -1.26 10.85 -16.95
C VAL A 94 -2.58 10.68 -17.72
N LEU A 95 -3.18 9.48 -17.67
CA LEU A 95 -4.49 9.22 -18.28
C LEU A 95 -5.60 10.08 -17.63
N ALA A 96 -5.61 10.15 -16.30
CA ALA A 96 -6.55 10.98 -15.55
C ALA A 96 -6.41 12.46 -15.94
N GLN A 97 -5.18 12.98 -16.03
CA GLN A 97 -4.94 14.36 -16.48
C GLN A 97 -5.51 14.59 -17.88
N ALA A 98 -5.24 13.69 -18.84
CA ALA A 98 -5.71 13.83 -20.21
C ALA A 98 -7.24 13.83 -20.31
N ILE A 99 -7.90 12.88 -19.65
CA ILE A 99 -9.37 12.75 -19.65
C ILE A 99 -10.01 13.98 -19.00
N VAL A 100 -9.51 14.41 -17.85
CA VAL A 100 -10.04 15.59 -17.15
C VAL A 100 -9.83 16.85 -18.00
N ARG A 101 -8.64 17.04 -18.57
CA ARG A 101 -8.34 18.25 -19.35
C ARG A 101 -9.24 18.37 -20.58
N GLU A 102 -9.39 17.30 -21.35
CA GLU A 102 -10.22 17.34 -22.56
C GLU A 102 -11.71 17.34 -22.21
N GLY A 103 -12.14 16.56 -21.21
CA GLY A 103 -13.53 16.57 -20.73
C GLY A 103 -13.99 17.96 -20.27
N MET A 104 -13.13 18.70 -19.55
CA MET A 104 -13.45 20.04 -19.07
C MET A 104 -13.59 21.07 -20.21
N LYS A 105 -12.85 20.92 -21.31
CA LYS A 105 -13.03 21.76 -22.51
C LYS A 105 -14.41 21.54 -23.15
N TYR A 106 -14.84 20.29 -23.28
CA TYR A 106 -16.16 19.97 -23.83
C TYR A 106 -17.30 20.46 -22.93
N VAL A 107 -17.14 20.35 -21.61
CA VAL A 107 -18.10 20.94 -20.66
C VAL A 107 -18.15 22.46 -20.78
N ALA A 108 -17.00 23.14 -20.92
CA ALA A 108 -16.95 24.57 -21.16
C ALA A 108 -17.60 24.98 -22.50
N ALA A 109 -17.55 24.11 -23.50
CA ALA A 109 -18.24 24.27 -24.79
C ALA A 109 -19.76 23.99 -24.72
N GLY A 110 -20.32 23.70 -23.53
CA GLY A 110 -21.76 23.51 -23.31
C GLY A 110 -22.25 22.08 -23.50
N MET A 111 -21.36 21.10 -23.66
CA MET A 111 -21.76 19.69 -23.72
C MET A 111 -22.20 19.18 -22.34
N ASN A 112 -23.15 18.26 -22.32
CA ASN A 112 -23.66 17.66 -21.09
C ASN A 112 -22.58 16.78 -20.41
N PRO A 113 -22.13 17.12 -19.18
CA PRO A 113 -21.12 16.34 -18.46
C PRO A 113 -21.52 14.87 -18.25
N MET A 114 -22.81 14.58 -18.09
CA MET A 114 -23.30 13.22 -17.87
C MET A 114 -23.23 12.37 -19.14
N ASP A 115 -23.46 12.96 -20.32
CA ASP A 115 -23.30 12.27 -21.60
C ASP A 115 -21.82 12.02 -21.90
N LEU A 116 -20.94 13.00 -21.63
CA LEU A 116 -19.49 12.84 -21.74
C LEU A 116 -18.98 11.70 -20.87
N LYS A 117 -19.39 11.66 -19.60
CA LYS A 117 -19.05 10.56 -18.69
C LYS A 117 -19.52 9.21 -19.23
N ARG A 118 -20.78 9.10 -19.66
CA ARG A 118 -21.32 7.85 -20.23
C ARG A 118 -20.55 7.39 -21.47
N GLY A 119 -20.12 8.33 -22.31
CA GLY A 119 -19.27 8.04 -23.47
C GLY A 119 -17.90 7.49 -23.07
N ILE A 120 -17.24 8.14 -22.11
CA ILE A 120 -15.95 7.69 -21.56
C ILE A 120 -16.08 6.29 -20.96
N ASP A 121 -17.09 6.07 -20.11
CA ASP A 121 -17.31 4.78 -19.45
C ASP A 121 -17.48 3.65 -20.46
N ARG A 122 -18.29 3.86 -21.52
CA ARG A 122 -18.49 2.88 -22.60
C ARG A 122 -17.19 2.58 -23.36
N ALA A 123 -16.41 3.62 -23.66
CA ALA A 123 -15.13 3.45 -24.33
C ALA A 123 -14.14 2.65 -23.47
N VAL A 124 -14.07 2.94 -22.16
CA VAL A 124 -13.21 2.22 -21.22
C VAL A 124 -13.63 0.75 -21.12
N THR A 125 -14.92 0.44 -21.03
CA THR A 125 -15.40 -0.96 -21.00
C THR A 125 -14.96 -1.73 -22.24
N ALA A 126 -15.18 -1.17 -23.45
CA ALA A 126 -14.77 -1.82 -24.69
C ALA A 126 -13.24 -1.99 -24.79
N LEU A 127 -12.46 -1.00 -24.34
CA LEU A 127 -11.01 -1.08 -24.32
C LEU A 127 -10.49 -2.16 -23.36
N VAL A 128 -11.12 -2.32 -22.19
CA VAL A 128 -10.75 -3.37 -21.23
C VAL A 128 -11.01 -4.76 -21.81
N GLU A 129 -12.10 -4.95 -22.55
CA GLU A 129 -12.38 -6.21 -23.25
C GLU A 129 -11.32 -6.52 -24.31
N GLU A 130 -10.95 -5.52 -25.12
CA GLU A 130 -9.93 -5.71 -26.16
C GLU A 130 -8.52 -5.94 -25.56
N LEU A 131 -8.20 -5.28 -24.45
CA LEU A 131 -6.96 -5.53 -23.70
C LEU A 131 -6.89 -6.97 -23.18
N LYS A 132 -8.02 -7.51 -22.67
CA LYS A 132 -8.08 -8.92 -22.24
C LYS A 132 -7.86 -9.87 -23.42
N ARG A 133 -8.41 -9.56 -24.59
CA ARG A 133 -8.21 -10.37 -25.82
C ARG A 133 -6.77 -10.33 -26.33
N SER A 134 -6.10 -9.20 -26.14
CA SER A 134 -4.69 -9.00 -26.53
C SER A 134 -3.70 -9.55 -25.49
N SER A 135 -4.17 -9.90 -24.29
CA SER A 135 -3.33 -10.37 -23.19
C SER A 135 -2.73 -11.74 -23.49
N LYS A 136 -1.44 -11.90 -23.17
CA LYS A 136 -0.71 -13.16 -23.31
C LYS A 136 -0.30 -13.65 -21.91
N PRO A 137 -0.68 -14.88 -21.51
CA PRO A 137 -0.27 -15.43 -20.23
C PRO A 137 1.26 -15.56 -20.14
N THR A 138 1.84 -15.21 -18.99
CA THR A 138 3.26 -15.43 -18.68
C THR A 138 3.46 -16.87 -18.21
N THR A 139 4.08 -17.67 -19.07
CA THR A 139 4.23 -19.11 -18.85
C THR A 139 5.65 -19.50 -18.46
N THR A 140 6.65 -18.74 -18.91
CA THR A 140 8.06 -19.06 -18.71
C THR A 140 8.73 -18.18 -17.65
N SER A 141 9.70 -18.75 -16.92
CA SER A 141 10.54 -18.00 -15.96
C SER A 141 11.26 -16.81 -16.63
N LYS A 142 11.63 -16.94 -17.92
CA LYS A 142 12.20 -15.85 -18.71
C LYS A 142 11.23 -14.67 -18.90
N GLU A 143 9.95 -14.94 -19.16
CA GLU A 143 8.93 -13.89 -19.26
C GLU A 143 8.71 -13.21 -17.91
N VAL A 144 8.72 -13.98 -16.81
CA VAL A 144 8.62 -13.44 -15.44
C VAL A 144 9.81 -12.52 -15.14
N ALA A 145 11.03 -12.95 -15.43
CA ALA A 145 12.23 -12.13 -15.25
C ALA A 145 12.18 -10.84 -16.08
N GLN A 146 11.69 -10.93 -17.32
CA GLN A 146 11.52 -9.77 -18.19
C GLN A 146 10.52 -8.75 -17.62
N VAL A 147 9.37 -9.22 -17.11
CA VAL A 147 8.38 -8.35 -16.47
C VAL A 147 8.97 -7.69 -15.22
N GLY A 148 9.60 -8.48 -14.34
CA GLY A 148 10.25 -7.97 -13.13
C GLY A 148 11.32 -6.93 -13.43
N ALA A 149 12.16 -7.18 -14.44
CA ALA A 149 13.21 -6.24 -14.85
C ALA A 149 12.64 -4.93 -15.40
N ILE A 150 11.59 -4.98 -16.22
CA ILE A 150 10.96 -3.77 -16.77
C ILE A 150 10.34 -2.92 -15.64
N SER A 151 9.63 -3.53 -14.70
CA SER A 151 9.06 -2.84 -13.54
C SER A 151 10.16 -2.30 -12.59
N ALA A 152 11.31 -2.97 -12.53
CA ALA A 152 12.49 -2.51 -11.80
C ALA A 152 13.37 -1.51 -12.60
N ASN A 153 12.77 -0.69 -13.47
CA ASN A 153 13.49 0.31 -14.29
C ASN A 153 14.62 -0.28 -15.18
N ALA A 154 14.36 -1.44 -15.79
CA ALA A 154 15.28 -2.20 -16.64
C ALA A 154 16.49 -2.81 -15.90
N ASP A 155 16.35 -3.09 -14.60
CA ASP A 155 17.34 -3.84 -13.83
C ASP A 155 17.14 -5.36 -14.00
N ALA A 156 18.02 -5.99 -14.79
CA ALA A 156 17.99 -7.42 -15.04
C ALA A 156 18.27 -8.26 -13.78
N SER A 157 19.09 -7.77 -12.85
CA SER A 157 19.46 -8.52 -11.65
C SER A 157 18.26 -8.74 -10.72
N ILE A 158 17.39 -7.73 -10.60
CA ILE A 158 16.15 -7.81 -9.83
C ILE A 158 15.16 -8.76 -10.49
N GLY A 159 14.98 -8.66 -11.82
CA GLY A 159 14.11 -9.56 -12.57
C GLY A 159 14.51 -11.04 -12.42
N ASP A 160 15.81 -11.32 -12.53
CA ASP A 160 16.34 -12.69 -12.41
C ASP A 160 16.13 -13.27 -11.01
N ILE A 161 16.26 -12.47 -9.95
CA ILE A 161 16.05 -12.92 -8.57
C ILE A 161 14.57 -13.18 -8.30
N ILE A 162 13.67 -12.31 -8.77
CA ILE A 162 12.23 -12.51 -8.65
C ILE A 162 11.82 -13.82 -9.34
N ALA A 163 12.31 -14.06 -10.56
CA ALA A 163 12.02 -15.29 -11.29
C ALA A 163 12.51 -16.55 -10.54
N LYS A 164 13.75 -16.51 -10.00
CA LYS A 164 14.29 -17.61 -9.18
C LYS A 164 13.49 -17.83 -7.89
N ALA A 165 13.02 -16.76 -7.25
CA ALA A 165 12.18 -16.84 -6.06
C ALA A 165 10.85 -17.51 -6.39
N MET A 166 10.16 -17.05 -7.45
CA MET A 166 8.88 -17.61 -7.91
C MET A 166 9.00 -19.07 -8.37
N ASP A 167 10.12 -19.48 -8.98
CA ASP A 167 10.35 -20.88 -9.35
C ASP A 167 10.51 -21.79 -8.14
N LYS A 168 11.04 -21.27 -7.01
CA LYS A 168 11.25 -22.00 -5.76
C LYS A 168 9.98 -22.13 -4.91
N VAL A 169 9.24 -21.04 -4.74
CA VAL A 169 8.03 -20.98 -3.88
C VAL A 169 6.73 -21.27 -4.65
N GLY A 170 6.80 -21.30 -5.97
CA GLY A 170 5.64 -21.38 -6.86
C GLY A 170 5.03 -20.01 -7.16
N LYS A 171 4.21 -19.92 -8.22
CA LYS A 171 3.59 -18.66 -8.66
C LYS A 171 2.65 -18.02 -7.63
N GLU A 172 2.10 -18.82 -6.73
CA GLU A 172 1.22 -18.38 -5.64
C GLU A 172 1.91 -18.43 -4.27
N GLY A 173 3.24 -18.63 -4.25
CA GLY A 173 4.02 -18.64 -3.02
C GLY A 173 4.27 -17.23 -2.50
N VAL A 174 4.62 -17.16 -1.21
CA VAL A 174 4.89 -15.89 -0.52
C VAL A 174 6.34 -15.47 -0.76
N ILE A 175 6.54 -14.22 -1.18
CA ILE A 175 7.85 -13.60 -1.35
C ILE A 175 7.91 -12.33 -0.50
N THR A 176 8.93 -12.21 0.34
CA THR A 176 9.22 -11.03 1.14
C THR A 176 10.55 -10.42 0.73
N VAL A 177 10.71 -9.11 1.00
CA VAL A 177 11.95 -8.37 0.70
C VAL A 177 12.41 -7.68 1.98
N GLU A 178 13.66 -7.95 2.36
CA GLU A 178 14.31 -7.41 3.55
C GLU A 178 15.61 -6.69 3.17
N ASP A 179 16.06 -5.78 4.04
CA ASP A 179 17.30 -5.05 3.82
C ASP A 179 18.50 -5.97 4.10
N GLY A 180 19.28 -6.24 3.06
CA GLY A 180 20.51 -7.03 3.16
C GLY A 180 21.64 -6.30 3.90
N LYS A 181 22.52 -7.06 4.54
CA LYS A 181 23.78 -6.53 5.12
C LYS A 181 24.92 -6.51 4.11
N SER A 182 24.78 -7.28 3.03
CA SER A 182 25.75 -7.40 1.93
C SER A 182 25.50 -6.34 0.85
N LEU A 183 26.47 -6.19 -0.06
CA LEU A 183 26.29 -5.43 -1.31
C LEU A 183 25.58 -6.27 -2.38
N ASP A 184 25.64 -7.59 -2.26
CA ASP A 184 25.03 -8.52 -3.20
C ASP A 184 23.59 -8.85 -2.77
N ASN A 185 22.74 -9.11 -3.77
CA ASN A 185 21.37 -9.56 -3.52
C ASN A 185 21.38 -11.05 -3.13
N GLU A 186 20.69 -11.39 -2.04
CA GLU A 186 20.59 -12.75 -1.50
C GLU A 186 19.16 -13.29 -1.64
N LEU A 187 19.01 -14.61 -1.80
CA LEU A 187 17.71 -15.29 -1.89
C LEU A 187 17.70 -16.49 -0.97
N ASP A 188 17.04 -16.34 0.17
CA ASP A 188 16.83 -17.39 1.15
C ASP A 188 15.40 -17.91 1.13
N ILE A 189 15.25 -19.22 1.30
CA ILE A 189 13.95 -19.86 1.50
C ILE A 189 13.84 -20.17 2.98
N VAL A 190 12.81 -19.64 3.62
CA VAL A 190 12.50 -19.89 5.01
C VAL A 190 11.11 -20.50 5.13
N GLU A 191 10.90 -21.30 6.17
CA GLU A 191 9.56 -21.74 6.54
C GLU A 191 8.81 -20.57 7.16
N GLY A 192 7.64 -20.26 6.61
CA GLY A 192 6.85 -19.10 7.01
C GLY A 192 5.40 -19.23 6.57
N MET A 193 4.57 -18.30 7.03
CA MET A 193 3.14 -18.27 6.70
C MET A 193 2.68 -16.83 6.50
N GLN A 194 1.79 -16.64 5.53
CA GLN A 194 1.03 -15.41 5.33
C GLN A 194 -0.46 -15.73 5.42
N PHE A 195 -1.25 -14.85 6.03
CA PHE A 195 -2.70 -14.96 6.08
C PHE A 195 -3.38 -13.59 5.99
N ASP A 196 -4.62 -13.56 5.50
CA ASP A 196 -5.35 -12.33 5.14
C ASP A 196 -5.96 -11.60 6.35
N ARG A 197 -5.13 -11.18 7.30
CA ARG A 197 -5.54 -10.36 8.45
C ARG A 197 -4.52 -9.24 8.71
N GLY A 198 -4.99 -8.00 8.62
CA GLY A 198 -4.19 -6.82 8.94
C GLY A 198 -4.19 -6.48 10.43
N TYR A 199 -3.41 -5.45 10.78
CA TYR A 199 -3.40 -4.84 12.11
C TYR A 199 -4.77 -4.25 12.46
N LEU A 200 -5.17 -4.38 13.72
CA LEU A 200 -6.44 -3.86 14.23
C LEU A 200 -6.48 -2.33 14.35
N SER A 201 -5.32 -1.69 14.38
CA SER A 201 -5.20 -0.24 14.48
C SER A 201 -4.05 0.29 13.61
N PRO A 202 -4.24 1.36 12.83
CA PRO A 202 -3.15 2.00 12.08
C PRO A 202 -2.02 2.53 12.95
N TYR A 203 -2.26 2.73 14.25
CA TYR A 203 -1.25 3.19 15.20
C TYR A 203 -0.17 2.14 15.52
N PHE A 204 -0.34 0.90 15.04
CA PHE A 204 0.70 -0.12 15.12
C PHE A 204 1.75 -0.01 14.00
N ILE A 205 1.52 0.85 13.01
CA ILE A 205 2.48 1.09 11.93
C ILE A 205 3.74 1.74 12.51
N ASN A 206 4.88 1.09 12.32
CA ASN A 206 6.19 1.62 12.69
C ASN A 206 7.08 1.90 11.46
N ASN A 207 6.66 1.49 10.27
CA ASN A 207 7.20 1.93 9.00
C ASN A 207 6.13 2.70 8.20
N PRO A 208 6.09 4.05 8.32
CA PRO A 208 5.10 4.88 7.63
C PRO A 208 5.20 4.83 6.10
N GLU A 209 6.41 4.64 5.56
CA GLU A 209 6.63 4.60 4.10
C GLU A 209 5.97 3.38 3.47
N LYS A 210 6.20 2.20 4.06
CA LYS A 210 5.58 0.92 3.64
C LYS A 210 4.16 0.73 4.18
N GLN A 211 3.68 1.61 5.06
CA GLN A 211 2.46 1.44 5.87
C GLN A 211 2.39 0.06 6.54
N ALA A 212 3.52 -0.38 7.09
CA ALA A 212 3.70 -1.72 7.63
C ALA A 212 4.09 -1.68 9.12
N ALA A 213 3.73 -2.75 9.84
CA ALA A 213 4.16 -3.00 11.21
C ALA A 213 5.23 -4.10 11.19
N LEU A 214 6.50 -3.71 11.27
CA LEU A 214 7.66 -4.61 11.20
C LEU A 214 8.13 -4.98 12.60
N LEU A 215 8.15 -6.26 12.94
CA LEU A 215 8.61 -6.74 14.24
C LEU A 215 9.83 -7.63 14.07
N ASP A 216 10.94 -7.25 14.71
CA ASP A 216 12.16 -8.04 14.72
C ASP A 216 12.15 -9.03 15.89
N ASN A 217 12.34 -10.32 15.58
CA ASN A 217 12.34 -11.43 16.54
C ASN A 217 11.21 -11.35 17.59
N PRO A 218 9.93 -11.18 17.21
CA PRO A 218 8.85 -11.04 18.17
C PRO A 218 8.55 -12.36 18.91
N PHE A 219 7.93 -12.24 20.08
CA PHE A 219 7.11 -13.31 20.63
C PHE A 219 5.76 -13.34 19.91
N VAL A 220 5.15 -14.52 19.82
CA VAL A 220 3.81 -14.68 19.23
C VAL A 220 2.88 -15.22 20.31
N LEU A 221 1.87 -14.43 20.68
CA LEU A 221 0.78 -14.86 21.55
C LEU A 221 -0.39 -15.33 20.67
N LEU A 222 -0.76 -16.60 20.82
CA LEU A 222 -1.91 -17.21 20.17
C LEU A 222 -3.04 -17.34 21.20
N PHE A 223 -4.24 -16.90 20.85
CA PHE A 223 -5.37 -16.94 21.77
C PHE A 223 -6.71 -17.16 21.04
N ASP A 224 -7.37 -18.29 21.25
CA ASP A 224 -8.63 -18.63 20.54
C ASP A 224 -9.88 -17.89 21.07
N LYS A 225 -9.74 -16.89 21.92
CA LYS A 225 -10.87 -16.10 22.43
C LYS A 225 -10.68 -14.62 22.15
N LYS A 226 -11.74 -13.84 22.38
CA LYS A 226 -11.69 -12.39 22.35
C LYS A 226 -10.97 -11.84 23.56
N ILE A 227 -10.17 -10.80 23.35
CA ILE A 227 -9.48 -10.05 24.40
C ILE A 227 -10.11 -8.67 24.49
N SER A 228 -10.95 -8.48 25.51
CA SER A 228 -11.60 -7.19 25.78
C SER A 228 -10.99 -6.46 26.99
N ASN A 229 -10.38 -7.22 27.92
CA ASN A 229 -9.81 -6.71 29.16
C ASN A 229 -8.28 -6.82 29.13
N ILE A 230 -7.59 -5.73 29.46
CA ILE A 230 -6.12 -5.70 29.51
C ILE A 230 -5.55 -6.53 30.67
N ARG A 231 -6.32 -6.74 31.75
CA ARG A 231 -5.86 -7.49 32.93
C ARG A 231 -5.45 -8.92 32.61
N ASP A 232 -6.11 -9.54 31.65
CA ASP A 232 -5.81 -10.91 31.20
C ASP A 232 -4.45 -10.98 30.47
N LEU A 233 -3.98 -9.85 29.94
CA LEU A 233 -2.69 -9.74 29.24
C LEU A 233 -1.55 -9.24 30.13
N LEU A 234 -1.83 -8.66 31.30
CA LEU A 234 -0.79 -8.02 32.14
C LEU A 234 0.40 -8.94 32.44
N PRO A 235 0.22 -10.19 32.91
CA PRO A 235 1.36 -11.06 33.22
C PRO A 235 2.23 -11.34 31.99
N THR A 236 1.60 -11.52 30.83
CA THR A 236 2.28 -11.79 29.56
C THR A 236 3.03 -10.55 29.07
N LEU A 237 2.39 -9.37 29.13
CA LEU A 237 3.00 -8.11 28.72
C LEU A 237 4.20 -7.74 29.60
N GLU A 238 4.13 -7.98 30.90
CA GLU A 238 5.25 -7.77 31.82
C GLU A 238 6.43 -8.69 31.50
N ALA A 239 6.17 -9.97 31.20
CA ALA A 239 7.20 -10.93 30.82
C ALA A 239 7.89 -10.53 29.50
N VAL A 240 7.11 -10.11 28.50
CA VAL A 240 7.61 -9.63 27.21
C VAL A 240 8.43 -8.35 27.37
N ALA A 241 7.93 -7.39 28.16
CA ALA A 241 8.62 -6.14 28.43
C ALA A 241 9.98 -6.38 29.11
N LYS A 242 10.02 -7.31 30.08
CA LYS A 242 11.27 -7.71 30.75
C LYS A 242 12.27 -8.36 29.80
N ALA A 243 11.81 -9.12 28.82
CA ALA A 243 12.65 -9.73 27.79
C ALA A 243 13.12 -8.72 26.71
N GLY A 244 12.54 -7.53 26.65
CA GLY A 244 12.90 -6.48 25.70
C GLY A 244 12.60 -6.80 24.24
N ARG A 245 11.77 -7.83 23.99
CA ARG A 245 11.40 -8.28 22.63
C ARG A 245 10.00 -7.79 22.26
N PRO A 246 9.70 -7.55 20.97
CA PRO A 246 8.35 -7.21 20.54
C PRO A 246 7.37 -8.39 20.69
N LEU A 247 6.07 -8.12 20.61
CA LEU A 247 5.01 -9.13 20.70
C LEU A 247 3.97 -8.96 19.59
N LEU A 248 3.68 -10.06 18.89
CA LEU A 248 2.55 -10.21 17.99
C LEU A 248 1.42 -10.93 18.72
N ILE A 249 0.24 -10.33 18.77
CA ILE A 249 -0.96 -10.95 19.35
C ILE A 249 -1.87 -11.38 18.20
N VAL A 250 -2.15 -12.68 18.12
CA VAL A 250 -3.11 -13.28 17.19
C VAL A 250 -4.27 -13.85 18.01
N ALA A 251 -5.41 -13.16 17.99
CA ALA A 251 -6.57 -13.53 18.78
C ALA A 251 -7.86 -13.53 17.95
N GLU A 252 -8.96 -14.14 18.42
CA GLU A 252 -10.26 -14.02 17.73
C GLU A 252 -10.60 -12.55 17.43
N ASP A 253 -10.46 -11.71 18.45
CA ASP A 253 -10.56 -10.27 18.33
C ASP A 253 -9.83 -9.59 19.51
N VAL A 254 -9.37 -8.36 19.32
CA VAL A 254 -8.86 -7.50 20.39
C VAL A 254 -9.64 -6.19 20.35
N GLU A 255 -10.46 -5.95 21.35
CA GLU A 255 -11.44 -4.86 21.34
C GLU A 255 -11.49 -4.09 22.67
N GLY A 256 -12.23 -2.98 22.67
CA GLY A 256 -12.50 -2.20 23.87
C GLY A 256 -11.25 -1.63 24.55
N GLU A 257 -11.19 -1.78 25.87
CA GLU A 257 -10.12 -1.24 26.72
C GLU A 257 -8.75 -1.86 26.39
N ALA A 258 -8.72 -3.17 26.06
CA ALA A 258 -7.49 -3.85 25.71
C ALA A 258 -6.81 -3.22 24.48
N LEU A 259 -7.56 -3.01 23.39
CA LEU A 259 -7.00 -2.40 22.17
C LEU A 259 -6.53 -0.96 22.41
N ALA A 260 -7.35 -0.16 23.10
CA ALA A 260 -7.00 1.23 23.42
C ALA A 260 -5.70 1.31 24.24
N THR A 261 -5.54 0.40 25.21
CA THR A 261 -4.36 0.36 26.08
C THR A 261 -3.11 -0.07 25.31
N LEU A 262 -3.22 -1.09 24.45
CA LEU A 262 -2.12 -1.54 23.59
C LEU A 262 -1.67 -0.41 22.66
N VAL A 263 -2.61 0.29 22.02
CA VAL A 263 -2.30 1.41 21.13
C VAL A 263 -1.57 2.53 21.86
N VAL A 264 -2.09 3.00 23.00
CA VAL A 264 -1.48 4.11 23.75
C VAL A 264 -0.06 3.74 24.22
N ASN A 265 0.15 2.52 24.71
CA ASN A 265 1.47 2.08 25.15
C ASN A 265 2.46 1.90 23.99
N THR A 266 1.96 1.49 22.82
CA THR A 266 2.78 1.38 21.61
C THR A 266 3.23 2.74 21.10
N ILE A 267 2.32 3.72 21.06
CA ILE A 267 2.64 5.11 20.68
C ILE A 267 3.67 5.72 21.64
N ARG A 268 3.58 5.41 22.94
CA ARG A 268 4.52 5.88 23.95
C ARG A 268 5.86 5.13 23.95
N GLY A 269 6.01 4.10 23.11
CA GLY A 269 7.22 3.29 23.03
C GLY A 269 7.48 2.38 24.24
N ILE A 270 6.49 2.24 25.14
CA ILE A 270 6.61 1.39 26.34
C ILE A 270 6.55 -0.10 25.93
N LEU A 271 5.68 -0.41 24.97
CA LEU A 271 5.48 -1.75 24.44
C LEU A 271 5.66 -1.72 22.92
N LYS A 272 6.31 -2.74 22.36
CA LYS A 272 6.35 -2.95 20.90
C LYS A 272 5.39 -4.09 20.57
N VAL A 273 4.11 -3.77 20.42
CA VAL A 273 3.04 -4.77 20.24
C VAL A 273 2.25 -4.50 18.96
N VAL A 274 1.89 -5.56 18.26
CA VAL A 274 0.93 -5.52 17.14
C VAL A 274 -0.15 -6.55 17.40
N ALA A 275 -1.41 -6.16 17.25
CA ALA A 275 -2.54 -7.07 17.38
C ALA A 275 -3.23 -7.26 16.02
N VAL A 276 -3.46 -8.53 15.67
CA VAL A 276 -4.16 -8.96 14.46
C VAL A 276 -5.27 -9.94 14.82
N LYS A 277 -6.32 -10.01 14.00
CA LYS A 277 -7.33 -11.08 14.15
C LYS A 277 -6.76 -12.40 13.68
N ALA A 278 -7.20 -13.49 14.30
CA ALA A 278 -6.91 -14.84 13.85
C ALA A 278 -7.51 -15.08 12.45
N PRO A 279 -6.83 -15.85 11.59
CA PRO A 279 -7.36 -16.23 10.30
C PRO A 279 -8.50 -17.25 10.45
N GLY A 280 -9.44 -17.25 9.49
CA GLY A 280 -10.59 -18.15 9.50
C GLY A 280 -11.69 -17.78 10.52
N PHE A 281 -12.66 -18.69 10.68
CA PHE A 281 -13.81 -18.57 11.57
C PHE A 281 -14.20 -19.96 12.13
N GLY A 282 -14.78 -20.01 13.33
CA GLY A 282 -15.25 -21.25 13.95
C GLY A 282 -14.14 -22.29 14.09
N ASP A 283 -14.43 -23.55 13.78
CA ASP A 283 -13.45 -24.65 13.90
C ASP A 283 -12.24 -24.50 12.97
N ARG A 284 -12.39 -23.82 11.82
CA ARG A 284 -11.26 -23.52 10.94
C ARG A 284 -10.26 -22.57 11.60
N ARG A 285 -10.74 -21.62 12.43
CA ARG A 285 -9.85 -20.70 13.15
C ARG A 285 -8.96 -21.46 14.14
N LYS A 286 -9.53 -22.41 14.87
CA LYS A 286 -8.79 -23.26 15.82
C LYS A 286 -7.70 -24.06 15.12
N ALA A 287 -8.04 -24.71 14.00
CA ALA A 287 -7.07 -25.46 13.20
C ALA A 287 -5.95 -24.55 12.69
N MET A 288 -6.27 -23.37 12.15
CA MET A 288 -5.25 -22.45 11.66
C MET A 288 -4.39 -21.84 12.78
N LEU A 289 -4.95 -21.60 13.97
CA LEU A 289 -4.16 -21.17 15.13
C LEU A 289 -3.18 -22.27 15.57
N GLU A 290 -3.60 -23.54 15.50
CA GLU A 290 -2.71 -24.67 15.76
C GLU A 290 -1.59 -24.76 14.71
N ASP A 291 -1.90 -24.52 13.43
CA ASP A 291 -0.88 -24.49 12.37
C ASP A 291 0.17 -23.39 12.64
N ILE A 292 -0.27 -22.20 13.09
CA ILE A 292 0.64 -21.11 13.49
C ILE A 292 1.45 -21.52 14.74
N ALA A 293 0.83 -22.21 15.70
CA ALA A 293 1.51 -22.69 16.90
C ALA A 293 2.63 -23.67 16.55
N ILE A 294 2.34 -24.65 15.69
CA ILE A 294 3.33 -25.63 15.22
C ILE A 294 4.48 -24.93 14.49
N LEU A 295 4.16 -24.02 13.56
CA LEU A 295 5.17 -23.29 12.77
C LEU A 295 6.07 -22.41 13.65
N THR A 296 5.51 -21.78 14.68
CA THR A 296 6.25 -20.88 15.57
C THR A 296 6.83 -21.56 16.81
N GLY A 297 6.59 -22.87 16.99
CA GLY A 297 6.94 -23.61 18.20
C GLY A 297 6.16 -23.17 19.46
N GLY A 298 5.01 -22.52 19.27
CA GLY A 298 4.12 -22.04 20.33
C GLY A 298 3.05 -23.06 20.76
N LYS A 299 2.08 -22.57 21.55
CA LYS A 299 0.87 -23.30 21.96
C LYS A 299 -0.31 -22.32 21.94
N VAL A 300 -1.49 -22.79 21.53
CA VAL A 300 -2.76 -22.04 21.54
C VAL A 300 -3.42 -22.07 22.92
#